data_AF-A0A089MDF5-F1
#
_entry.id   AF-A0A089MDF5-F1
#
_cell.length_a   1.000
_cell.length_b   1.000
_cell.length_c   1.000
_cell.angle_alpha   90.00
_cell.angle_beta   90.00
_cell.angle_gamma   90.00
#
_symmetry.space_group_name_H-M   'P 1'
#
loop_
_entity.id
_entity.type
_entity.pdbx_description
1 polymer ?
#
loop_
_entity_poly.entity_id
_entity_poly.type
_entity_poly.pdbx_seq_one_letter_code
_entity_poly.pdbx_strand_id
1 'polypeptide(L)'
;MIDGNEIDAVITTWQDILQDIPNEVAYKAVRELCRVRPKFAPDPADIYLACIERETELTVYQIQQQEHEQRMLELKEYHENEQVGPPPEHVRQKLDAIFQKVRVTEDES
;
A
#
# COMPACT_ATOMS: atom_id res chain seq x y z
N MET A 1 -17.14 -14.07 42.46
CA MET A 1 -17.11 -12.63 42.82
C MET A 1 -16.00 -12.05 41.97
N ILE A 2 -16.27 -11.07 41.13
CA ILE A 2 -15.22 -10.45 40.29
C ILE A 2 -14.45 -9.51 41.20
N ASP A 3 -13.13 -9.62 41.24
CA ASP A 3 -12.27 -8.75 42.05
C ASP A 3 -12.23 -7.36 41.41
N GLY A 4 -12.48 -6.32 42.22
CA GLY A 4 -12.44 -4.93 41.74
C GLY A 4 -11.09 -4.54 41.17
N ASN A 5 -10.00 -5.09 41.73
CA ASN A 5 -8.65 -4.83 41.25
C ASN A 5 -8.40 -5.40 39.84
N GLU A 6 -9.03 -6.53 39.50
CA GLU A 6 -8.90 -7.12 38.17
C GLU A 6 -9.62 -6.27 37.11
N ILE A 7 -10.78 -5.70 37.47
CA ILE A 7 -11.53 -4.81 36.59
C ILE A 7 -10.71 -3.55 36.28
N ASP A 8 -10.14 -2.92 37.30
CA ASP A 8 -9.35 -1.70 37.14
C ASP A 8 -8.08 -1.93 36.32
N ALA A 9 -7.44 -3.09 36.48
CA ALA A 9 -6.29 -3.51 35.67
C ALA A 9 -6.66 -3.66 34.19
N VAL A 10 -7.82 -4.25 33.89
CA VAL A 10 -8.31 -4.38 32.51
C VAL A 10 -8.61 -3.00 31.92
N ILE A 11 -9.32 -2.14 32.65
CA ILE A 11 -9.66 -0.78 32.17
C ILE A 11 -8.38 0.01 31.87
N THR A 12 -7.39 -0.05 32.76
CA THR A 12 -6.11 0.64 32.57
C THR A 12 -5.38 0.12 31.34
N THR A 13 -5.37 -1.20 31.13
CA THR A 13 -4.76 -1.82 29.95
C THR A 13 -5.46 -1.37 28.66
N TRP A 14 -6.78 -1.31 28.65
CA TRP A 14 -7.55 -0.82 27.50
C TRP A 14 -7.27 0.65 27.20
N GLN A 15 -7.16 1.48 28.24
CA GLN A 15 -6.82 2.90 28.09
C GLN A 15 -5.42 3.07 27.51
N ASP A 16 -4.43 2.32 28.00
CA ASP A 16 -3.05 2.40 27.51
C ASP A 16 -2.93 2.03 26.03
N ILE A 17 -3.63 0.97 25.59
CA ILE A 17 -3.60 0.52 24.18
C ILE A 17 -4.27 1.54 23.24
N LEU A 18 -5.35 2.18 23.69
CA LEU A 18 -6.20 3.02 22.84
C LEU A 18 -6.01 4.53 23.08
N GLN A 19 -5.07 4.95 23.94
CA GLN A 19 -4.92 6.35 24.37
C GLN A 19 -4.72 7.33 23.20
N ASP A 20 -4.04 6.88 22.15
CA ASP A 20 -3.68 7.72 21.01
C ASP A 20 -4.78 7.75 19.92
N ILE A 21 -5.84 6.97 20.08
CA ILE A 21 -6.91 6.84 19.09
C ILE A 21 -8.11 7.73 19.49
N PRO A 22 -8.55 8.66 18.62
CA PRO A 22 -9.76 9.44 18.87
C PRO A 22 -10.99 8.53 19.03
N ASN A 23 -11.81 8.78 20.06
CA ASN A 23 -13.00 7.96 20.38
C ASN A 23 -13.92 7.72 19.17
N GLU A 24 -14.15 8.72 18.32
CA GLU A 24 -14.97 8.59 17.12
C GLU A 24 -14.43 7.55 16.12
N VAL A 25 -13.10 7.49 15.98
CA VAL A 25 -12.43 6.52 15.10
C VAL A 25 -12.54 5.12 15.70
N ALA A 26 -12.28 4.99 17.00
CA ALA A 26 -12.43 3.74 17.74
C ALA A 26 -13.87 3.19 17.63
N TYR A 27 -14.90 4.04 17.81
CA TYR A 27 -16.29 3.62 17.66
C TYR A 27 -16.62 3.13 16.26
N LYS A 28 -16.10 3.79 15.22
CA LYS A 28 -16.27 3.35 13.83
C LYS A 28 -15.57 2.02 13.58
N ALA A 29 -14.39 1.80 14.14
CA ALA A 29 -13.65 0.54 14.03
C ALA A 29 -14.39 -0.61 14.74
N VAL A 30 -14.80 -0.41 15.99
CA VAL A 30 -15.61 -1.38 16.76
C VAL A 30 -16.89 -1.75 16.01
N ARG A 31 -17.61 -0.77 15.48
CA ARG A 31 -18.85 -1.02 14.73
C ARG A 31 -18.61 -1.91 13.52
N GLU A 32 -17.49 -1.73 12.82
CA GLU A 32 -17.16 -2.58 11.68
C GLU A 32 -16.74 -3.98 12.12
N LEU A 33 -15.89 -4.08 13.13
CA LEU A 33 -15.46 -5.37 13.68
C LEU A 33 -16.65 -6.21 14.14
N CYS A 34 -17.66 -5.59 14.77
CA CYS A 34 -18.89 -6.27 15.15
C CYS A 34 -19.73 -6.75 13.94
N ARG A 35 -19.62 -6.11 12.76
CA ARG A 35 -20.29 -6.57 11.54
C ARG A 35 -19.58 -7.76 10.92
N VAL A 36 -18.25 -7.71 10.86
CA VAL A 36 -17.41 -8.75 10.24
C VAL A 36 -17.29 -9.98 11.15
N ARG A 37 -17.17 -9.76 12.47
CA ARG A 37 -17.03 -10.80 13.50
C ARG A 37 -18.16 -10.72 14.52
N PRO A 38 -19.41 -11.08 14.16
CA PRO A 38 -20.57 -10.92 15.04
C PRO A 38 -20.58 -11.86 16.26
N LYS A 39 -19.75 -12.91 16.26
CA LYS A 39 -19.75 -13.94 17.32
C LYS A 39 -18.99 -13.55 18.57
N PHE A 40 -18.03 -12.63 18.48
CA PHE A 40 -17.12 -12.28 19.57
C PHE A 40 -16.92 -10.78 19.61
N ALA A 41 -16.98 -10.20 20.82
CA ALA A 41 -16.63 -8.80 21.01
C ALA A 41 -15.18 -8.55 20.55
N PRO A 42 -14.90 -7.42 19.88
CA PRO A 42 -13.54 -7.04 19.53
C PRO A 42 -12.72 -6.81 20.81
N ASP A 43 -11.49 -7.30 20.81
CA ASP A 43 -10.54 -7.01 21.87
C ASP A 43 -9.84 -5.65 21.59
N PRO A 44 -9.14 -5.03 22.55
CA PRO A 44 -8.56 -3.71 22.34
C PRO A 44 -7.45 -3.73 21.27
N ALA A 45 -6.78 -4.87 21.06
CA ALA A 45 -5.77 -5.02 20.02
C ALA A 45 -6.40 -5.06 18.62
N ASP A 46 -7.52 -5.78 18.46
CA ASP A 46 -8.32 -5.81 17.23
C ASP A 46 -8.76 -4.39 16.84
N ILE A 47 -9.19 -3.59 17.81
CA ILE A 47 -9.62 -2.20 17.60
C ILE A 47 -8.43 -1.33 17.17
N TYR A 48 -7.29 -1.46 17.85
CA TYR A 48 -6.08 -0.73 17.51
C TYR A 48 -5.61 -1.03 16.09
N LEU A 49 -5.50 -2.31 15.74
CA LEU A 49 -5.13 -2.78 14.40
C LEU A 49 -6.07 -2.23 13.34
N ALA A 50 -7.39 -2.35 13.55
CA ALA A 50 -8.37 -1.83 12.60
C ALA A 50 -8.31 -0.30 12.41
N CYS A 51 -7.80 0.45 13.39
CA CYS A 51 -7.60 1.88 13.28
C CYS A 51 -6.34 2.22 12.47
N ILE A 52 -5.22 1.55 12.71
CA ILE A 52 -3.95 1.82 12.01
C ILE A 52 -3.92 1.24 10.58
N GLU A 53 -4.53 0.08 10.36
CA GLU A 53 -4.56 -0.58 9.04
C GLU A 53 -5.48 0.16 8.06
N ARG A 54 -6.49 0.87 8.57
CA ARG A 54 -7.34 1.72 7.73
C ARG A 54 -6.63 2.96 7.19
N GLU A 55 -5.58 3.42 7.86
CA GLU A 55 -4.73 4.47 7.29
C GLU A 55 -3.87 3.96 6.11
N THR A 56 -3.75 2.64 5.97
CA THR A 56 -2.98 1.98 4.91
C THR A 56 -3.85 1.43 3.76
N GLU A 57 -5.13 1.82 3.66
CA GLU A 57 -5.91 1.58 2.44
C GLU A 57 -5.33 2.42 1.28
N LEU A 58 -4.43 1.80 0.51
CA LEU A 58 -3.85 2.41 -0.68
C LEU A 58 -4.97 2.78 -1.66
N THR A 59 -4.92 4.02 -2.15
CA THR A 59 -5.81 4.45 -3.22
C THR A 59 -5.53 3.65 -4.50
N VAL A 60 -6.53 3.53 -5.37
CA VAL A 60 -6.39 2.83 -6.68
C VAL A 60 -5.17 3.32 -7.46
N TYR A 61 -4.88 4.62 -7.42
CA TYR A 61 -3.72 5.20 -8.07
C TYR A 61 -2.39 4.68 -7.47
N GLN A 62 -2.29 4.61 -6.16
CA GLN A 62 -1.09 4.10 -5.48
C GLN A 62 -0.86 2.61 -5.79
N ILE A 63 -1.94 1.82 -5.86
CA ILE A 63 -1.87 0.42 -6.29
C ILE A 63 -1.32 0.33 -7.72
N GLN A 64 -1.87 1.11 -8.66
CA GLN A 64 -1.39 1.12 -10.05
C GLN A 64 0.08 1.55 -10.17
N GLN A 65 0.51 2.49 -9.34
CA GLN A 65 1.91 2.93 -9.31
C GLN A 65 2.83 1.80 -8.84
N GLN A 66 2.48 1.09 -7.76
CA GLN A 66 3.25 -0.05 -7.27
C GLN A 66 3.32 -1.20 -8.30
N GLU A 67 2.20 -1.52 -8.96
CA GLU A 67 2.17 -2.52 -10.04
C GLU A 67 3.05 -2.14 -11.24
N HIS A 68 3.18 -0.84 -11.52
CA HIS A 68 4.07 -0.36 -12.58
C HIS A 68 5.54 -0.49 -12.18
N GLU A 69 5.89 -0.08 -10.96
CA GLU A 69 7.23 -0.20 -10.41
C GLU A 69 7.70 -1.66 -10.38
N GLN A 70 6.82 -2.58 -9.98
CA GLN A 70 7.10 -4.01 -9.95
C GLN A 70 7.36 -4.58 -11.35
N ARG A 71 6.53 -4.24 -12.34
CA ARG A 71 6.76 -4.65 -13.74
C ARG A 71 8.09 -4.12 -14.30
N MET A 72 8.46 -2.90 -13.94
CA MET A 72 9.73 -2.31 -14.37
C MET A 72 10.93 -3.02 -13.75
N LEU A 73 10.82 -3.48 -12.49
CA LEU A 73 11.84 -4.29 -11.84
C LEU A 73 11.99 -5.66 -12.49
N GLU A 74 10.88 -6.36 -12.75
CA GLU A 74 10.87 -7.65 -13.45
C GLU A 74 11.52 -7.56 -14.85
N LEU A 75 11.21 -6.50 -15.59
CA LEU A 75 11.86 -6.23 -16.89
C LEU A 75 13.37 -6.02 -16.73
N LYS A 76 13.82 -5.29 -15.73
CA LYS A 76 15.26 -5.10 -15.47
C LYS A 76 15.95 -6.41 -15.13
N GLU A 77 15.36 -7.21 -14.25
CA GLU A 77 15.88 -8.53 -13.89
C GLU A 77 15.96 -9.45 -15.10
N TYR A 78 14.96 -9.43 -15.98
CA TYR A 78 14.99 -10.13 -17.26
C TYR A 78 16.15 -9.66 -18.15
N HIS A 79 16.35 -8.34 -18.25
CA HIS A 79 17.44 -7.74 -19.03
C HIS A 79 18.84 -8.05 -18.49
N GLU A 80 18.98 -8.20 -17.17
CA GLU A 80 20.26 -8.48 -16.51
C GLU A 80 20.61 -9.98 -16.52
N ASN A 81 19.61 -10.86 -16.38
CA ASN A 81 19.82 -12.29 -16.23
C ASN A 81 19.73 -13.08 -17.55
N GLU A 82 19.03 -12.58 -18.56
CA GLU A 82 18.96 -13.20 -19.88
C GLU A 82 19.78 -12.41 -20.91
N GLN A 83 20.42 -13.11 -21.86
CA GLN A 83 21.06 -12.47 -23.01
C GLN A 83 19.98 -11.88 -23.92
N VAL A 84 19.57 -10.65 -23.65
CA VAL A 84 18.62 -9.94 -24.50
C VAL A 84 19.33 -9.59 -25.80
N GLY A 85 18.97 -10.27 -26.87
CA GLY A 85 19.45 -9.96 -28.21
C GLY A 85 19.11 -8.51 -28.59
N PRO A 86 19.85 -7.92 -29.55
CA PRO A 86 19.56 -6.57 -29.99
C PRO A 86 18.10 -6.45 -30.45
N PRO A 87 17.48 -5.27 -30.25
CA PRO A 87 16.09 -5.05 -30.65
C PRO A 87 15.92 -5.37 -32.16
N PRO A 88 14.77 -5.93 -32.56
CA PRO A 88 14.52 -6.29 -33.95
C PRO A 88 14.76 -5.12 -34.92
N GLU A 89 15.26 -5.41 -36.12
CA GLU A 89 15.73 -4.41 -37.09
C GLU A 89 14.66 -3.34 -37.44
N HIS A 90 13.39 -3.74 -37.53
CA HIS A 90 12.28 -2.82 -37.79
C HIS A 90 12.05 -1.82 -36.65
N VAL A 91 12.42 -2.15 -35.41
CA VAL A 91 12.34 -1.25 -34.25
C VAL A 91 13.49 -0.24 -34.30
N ARG A 92 14.69 -0.70 -34.66
CA ARG A 92 15.88 0.16 -34.83
C ARG A 92 15.66 1.22 -35.90
N GLN A 93 15.16 0.82 -37.07
CA GLN A 93 14.86 1.74 -38.17
C GLN A 93 13.81 2.80 -37.78
N LYS A 94 12.79 2.43 -37.01
CA LYS A 94 11.79 3.38 -36.52
C LYS A 94 12.37 4.34 -35.50
N LEU A 95 13.22 3.87 -34.59
CA LEU A 95 13.90 4.71 -33.61
C LEU A 95 14.86 5.69 -34.30
N ASP A 96 15.68 5.22 -35.24
CA ASP A 96 16.60 6.06 -36.00
C ASP A 96 15.86 7.16 -36.79
N ALA A 97 14.72 6.83 -37.41
CA ALA A 97 13.90 7.80 -38.11
C ALA A 97 13.29 8.87 -37.18
N ILE A 98 13.01 8.53 -35.92
CA ILE A 98 12.53 9.49 -34.91
C ILE A 98 13.69 10.38 -34.44
N PHE A 99 14.83 9.79 -34.08
CA PHE A 99 16.00 10.55 -33.61
C PHE A 99 16.60 11.45 -34.69
N GLN A 100 16.59 11.04 -35.97
CA GLN A 100 16.99 11.89 -37.09
C GLN A 100 16.10 13.13 -37.22
N LYS A 101 14.78 12.98 -37.02
CA LYS A 101 13.85 14.12 -37.06
C LYS A 101 14.09 15.09 -35.92
N VAL A 102 14.39 14.59 -34.72
CA VAL A 102 14.66 15.43 -33.55
C VAL A 102 15.97 16.21 -33.71
N ARG A 103 17.04 15.57 -34.20
CA ARG A 103 18.35 16.22 -34.46
C ARG A 103 18.27 17.31 -35.53
N VAL A 104 17.49 17.12 -36.59
CA VAL A 104 17.38 18.12 -37.67
C VAL A 104 16.69 19.40 -37.19
N THR A 105 15.77 19.31 -36.21
CA THR A 105 15.11 20.49 -35.63
C THR A 105 16.00 21.36 -34.74
N GLU A 106 17.13 20.86 -34.22
CA GLU A 106 18.04 21.64 -33.36
C GLU A 106 19.09 22.44 -34.16
N ASP A 107 19.34 22.08 -35.42
CA ASP A 107 20.32 22.75 -36.31
C ASP A 107 19.69 23.84 -37.22
N GLU A 108 18.36 24.00 -37.22
CA GLU A 108 17.62 25.01 -38.03
C GLU A 108 16.98 26.13 -37.17
N SER A 109 17.63 26.58 -36.10
CA SER A 109 17.21 27.77 -35.31
C SER A 109 18.34 28.75 -35.03
#